data_AF-C5T1Y7-F1
#
_entry.id   AF-C5T1Y7-F1
#
_cell.length_a   1.000
_cell.length_b   1.000
_cell.length_c   1.000
_cell.angle_alpha   90.00
_cell.angle_beta   90.00
_cell.angle_gamma   90.00
#
_symmetry.space_group_name_H-M   'P 1'
#
loop_
_entity.id
_entity.type
_entity.pdbx_description
1 polymer ?
#
loop_
_entity_poly.entity_id
_entity_poly.type
_entity_poly.pdbx_seq_one_letter_code
_entity_poly.pdbx_strand_id
1 'polypeptide(L)'
;MSQTTSIASSAQARAGHGKTEAGAAGAAPSGPLSQGREFVWTTADFARVQGLIYQRAGISLHDGKHAMVYSRLSRRLRETGYTSFNEYLGWLENHDGPEWQEFVNALTTNLTAFFREQHHFEIFAAHLKSRPAGTPWRVWCNAASTGEEPYSIVMTAFEALGPNAPFKLTASDIDSRVLATAAQGVYRLDNVKGLSPERMQRFFLRGKGGTKAWFAPNPKCARRSTS
;
A
#
# COMPACT_ATOMS: atom_id res chain seq x y z
N MET A 1 20.34 47.75 25.20
CA MET A 1 19.56 48.44 24.15
C MET A 1 18.82 47.37 23.36
N SER A 2 17.76 46.74 23.84
CA SER A 2 16.65 47.20 24.71
C SER A 2 15.72 48.18 23.99
N GLN A 3 14.64 47.64 23.42
CA GLN A 3 13.30 48.19 23.59
C GLN A 3 12.33 47.04 23.89
N THR A 4 11.31 47.33 24.71
CA THR A 4 10.32 46.39 25.23
C THR A 4 8.98 47.12 25.25
N THR A 5 7.93 46.54 24.66
CA THR A 5 6.57 47.09 24.72
C THR A 5 5.55 45.98 24.94
N SER A 6 4.57 46.22 25.82
CA SER A 6 3.51 45.30 26.27
C SER A 6 2.17 46.07 26.42
N ILE A 7 1.08 45.39 26.82
CA ILE A 7 -0.32 45.90 27.06
C ILE A 7 -1.08 46.20 25.74
N ALA A 8 -2.37 45.88 25.50
CA ALA A 8 -3.44 45.18 26.26
C ALA A 8 -4.12 44.09 25.38
N SER A 9 -5.00 43.16 25.80
CA SER A 9 -5.72 42.89 27.06
C SER A 9 -7.07 43.62 27.33
N SER A 10 -8.11 43.45 26.49
CA SER A 10 -9.48 43.90 26.84
C SER A 10 -10.66 43.09 26.26
N ALA A 11 -11.63 42.81 27.15
CA ALA A 11 -13.09 42.69 26.92
C ALA A 11 -13.70 41.53 26.09
N GLN A 12 -14.83 41.03 26.59
CA GLN A 12 -15.76 40.11 25.93
C GLN A 12 -16.86 40.87 25.19
N ALA A 13 -17.51 40.23 24.22
CA ALA A 13 -18.86 40.60 23.79
C ALA A 13 -19.74 39.34 23.70
N ARG A 14 -20.90 39.35 24.36
CA ARG A 14 -21.96 38.35 24.17
C ARG A 14 -22.91 38.85 23.08
N ALA A 15 -23.30 37.97 22.17
CA ALA A 15 -24.54 38.09 21.43
C ALA A 15 -25.14 36.70 21.24
N GLY A 16 -26.42 36.56 21.56
CA GLY A 16 -27.19 35.34 21.30
C GLY A 16 -28.64 35.72 21.07
N HIS A 17 -29.21 35.20 19.98
CA HIS A 17 -30.63 35.10 19.62
C HIS A 17 -30.68 34.11 18.44
N GLY A 18 -31.70 33.27 18.27
CA GLY A 18 -32.86 33.03 19.12
C GLY A 18 -33.48 31.66 18.81
N LYS A 19 -34.50 31.26 19.56
CA LYS A 19 -35.27 30.04 19.27
C LYS A 19 -36.26 30.28 18.13
N THR A 20 -36.40 29.30 17.24
CA THR A 20 -37.67 29.01 16.56
C THR A 20 -37.80 27.51 16.38
N GLU A 21 -38.87 26.92 16.93
CA GLU A 21 -39.23 25.51 16.79
C GLU A 21 -40.36 25.40 15.76
N ALA A 22 -40.28 24.45 14.80
CA ALA A 22 -41.39 23.57 14.37
C ALA A 22 -41.15 22.85 13.02
N GLY A 23 -41.06 21.51 13.07
CA GLY A 23 -41.88 20.64 12.23
C GLY A 23 -41.64 20.54 10.72
N ALA A 24 -40.70 19.68 10.31
CA ALA A 24 -40.85 18.82 9.13
C ALA A 24 -40.17 17.47 9.41
N ALA A 25 -40.71 16.35 8.90
CA ALA A 25 -40.27 14.99 9.27
C ALA A 25 -39.99 14.10 8.06
N GLY A 26 -39.11 13.10 8.24
CA GLY A 26 -38.71 12.13 7.21
C GLY A 26 -37.35 12.47 6.57
N ALA A 27 -36.40 11.55 6.45
CA ALA A 27 -36.34 10.17 6.95
C ALA A 27 -34.92 9.80 7.38
N ALA A 28 -34.78 8.88 8.34
CA ALA A 28 -33.49 8.38 8.77
C ALA A 28 -32.87 7.44 7.72
N PRO A 29 -31.53 7.47 7.49
CA PRO A 29 -30.86 6.58 6.55
C PRO A 29 -30.80 5.14 7.11
N SER A 30 -31.86 4.37 6.91
CA SER A 30 -32.03 3.00 7.39
C SER A 30 -31.21 1.97 6.59
N GLY A 31 -29.89 2.06 6.69
CA GLY A 31 -28.99 0.94 6.40
C GLY A 31 -29.02 -0.11 7.55
N PRO A 32 -28.73 -1.39 7.28
CA PRO A 32 -28.77 -2.42 8.31
C PRO A 32 -27.65 -2.22 9.34
N LEU A 33 -28.02 -1.73 10.54
CA LEU A 33 -27.14 -1.61 11.71
C LEU A 33 -26.71 -3.00 12.20
N SER A 34 -25.72 -3.58 11.52
CA SER A 34 -25.11 -4.85 11.87
C SER A 34 -24.30 -4.69 13.15
N GLN A 35 -24.69 -5.41 14.19
CA GLN A 35 -24.08 -5.38 15.52
C GLN A 35 -22.56 -5.59 15.45
N GLY A 36 -21.79 -4.83 16.25
CA GLY A 36 -20.33 -4.97 16.36
C GLY A 36 -19.49 -4.05 15.47
N ARG A 37 -20.05 -3.01 14.84
CA ARG A 37 -19.28 -1.95 14.16
C ARG A 37 -19.06 -0.74 15.08
N GLU A 38 -17.78 -0.41 15.29
CA GLU A 38 -17.29 0.77 16.02
C GLU A 38 -17.70 2.10 15.37
N PHE A 39 -17.77 2.16 14.04
CA PHE A 39 -18.11 3.35 13.28
C PHE A 39 -19.39 3.14 12.45
N VAL A 40 -20.22 4.19 12.35
CA VAL A 40 -21.38 4.22 11.44
C VAL A 40 -20.90 4.13 10.00
N TRP A 41 -21.45 3.20 9.22
CA TRP A 41 -21.03 2.93 7.84
C TRP A 41 -22.23 2.72 6.93
N THR A 42 -22.40 3.59 5.95
CA THR A 42 -23.52 3.58 5.01
C THR A 42 -23.11 3.18 3.59
N THR A 43 -24.09 2.88 2.74
CA THR A 43 -23.88 2.67 1.30
C THR A 43 -23.37 3.95 0.62
N ALA A 44 -23.73 5.14 1.13
CA ALA A 44 -23.26 6.42 0.59
C ALA A 44 -21.76 6.64 0.88
N ASP A 45 -21.28 6.29 2.08
CA ASP A 45 -19.84 6.33 2.41
C ASP A 45 -19.05 5.42 1.47
N PHE A 46 -19.57 4.23 1.17
CA PHE A 46 -18.93 3.30 0.24
C PHE A 46 -18.94 3.80 -1.21
N ALA A 47 -20.05 4.35 -1.70
CA ALA A 47 -20.13 4.95 -3.03
C ALA A 47 -19.16 6.13 -3.20
N ARG A 48 -19.01 6.95 -2.16
CA ARG A 48 -18.00 8.02 -2.08
C ARG A 48 -16.58 7.44 -2.15
N VAL A 49 -16.28 6.41 -1.35
CA VAL A 49 -14.99 5.70 -1.39
C VAL A 49 -14.70 5.10 -2.77
N GLN A 50 -15.68 4.48 -3.43
CA GLN A 50 -15.57 3.98 -4.82
C GLN A 50 -15.20 5.11 -5.78
N GLY A 51 -15.89 6.26 -5.69
CA GLY A 51 -15.60 7.44 -6.50
C GLY A 51 -14.16 7.95 -6.30
N LEU A 52 -13.75 8.18 -5.05
CA LEU A 52 -12.43 8.74 -4.74
C LEU A 52 -11.28 7.82 -5.13
N ILE A 53 -11.38 6.51 -4.87
CA ILE A 53 -10.31 5.56 -5.24
C ILE A 53 -10.23 5.33 -6.75
N TYR A 54 -11.36 5.42 -7.46
CA TYR A 54 -11.39 5.39 -8.92
C TYR A 54 -10.77 6.66 -9.53
N GLN A 55 -11.13 7.85 -9.02
CA GLN A 55 -10.55 9.12 -9.47
C GLN A 55 -9.04 9.22 -9.21
N ARG A 56 -8.56 8.80 -8.03
CA ARG A 56 -7.16 8.97 -7.62
C ARG A 56 -6.22 7.87 -8.08
N ALA A 57 -6.71 6.64 -8.29
CA ALA A 57 -5.88 5.47 -8.62
C ALA A 57 -6.42 4.58 -9.76
N GLY A 58 -7.58 4.90 -10.37
CA GLY A 58 -8.20 4.10 -11.44
C GLY A 58 -8.82 2.77 -10.97
N ILE A 59 -8.86 2.51 -9.66
CA ILE A 59 -9.23 1.20 -9.12
C ILE A 59 -10.75 1.11 -8.95
N SER A 60 -11.38 0.15 -9.64
CA SER A 60 -12.79 -0.20 -9.39
C SER A 60 -12.91 -1.16 -8.19
N LEU A 61 -13.69 -0.75 -7.18
CA LEU A 61 -14.07 -1.61 -6.06
C LEU A 61 -15.48 -2.18 -6.27
N HIS A 62 -15.57 -3.50 -6.29
CA HIS A 62 -16.84 -4.23 -6.40
C HIS A 62 -17.61 -4.25 -5.05
N ASP A 63 -18.93 -4.11 -5.10
CA ASP A 63 -19.81 -3.85 -3.94
C ASP A 63 -19.68 -4.88 -2.80
N GLY A 64 -19.49 -6.15 -3.14
CA GLY A 64 -19.21 -7.23 -2.18
C GLY A 64 -17.98 -7.01 -1.27
N LYS A 65 -17.16 -5.97 -1.51
CA LYS A 65 -15.98 -5.62 -0.70
C LYS A 65 -16.27 -4.69 0.50
N HIS A 66 -17.52 -4.27 0.74
CA HIS A 66 -17.88 -3.38 1.88
C HIS A 66 -17.15 -3.69 3.20
N ALA A 67 -17.13 -4.96 3.64
CA ALA A 67 -16.53 -5.36 4.92
C ALA A 67 -14.99 -5.18 4.96
N MET A 68 -14.31 -5.42 3.83
CA MET A 68 -12.87 -5.19 3.67
C MET A 68 -12.55 -3.70 3.76
N VAL A 69 -13.31 -2.88 3.05
CA VAL A 69 -13.16 -1.42 3.01
C VAL A 69 -13.41 -0.81 4.39
N TYR A 70 -14.53 -1.16 5.02
CA TYR A 70 -14.87 -0.75 6.39
C TYR A 70 -13.73 -1.05 7.36
N SER A 71 -13.24 -2.30 7.38
CA SER A 71 -12.21 -2.74 8.34
C SER A 71 -10.91 -1.93 8.23
N ARG A 72 -10.48 -1.62 7.01
CA ARG A 72 -9.22 -0.89 6.76
C ARG A 72 -9.35 0.61 6.91
N LEU A 73 -10.44 1.21 6.45
CA LEU A 73 -10.67 2.64 6.66
C LEU A 73 -10.97 2.95 8.14
N SER A 74 -11.64 2.06 8.89
CA SER A 74 -11.78 2.18 10.36
C SER A 74 -10.41 2.29 11.05
N ARG A 75 -9.38 1.64 10.52
CA ARG A 75 -8.00 1.80 11.00
C ARG A 75 -7.43 3.18 10.68
N ARG A 76 -7.64 3.72 9.46
CA ARG A 76 -7.24 5.10 9.12
C ARG A 76 -7.92 6.14 10.00
N LEU A 77 -9.22 6.01 10.26
CA LEU A 77 -9.97 6.87 11.17
C LEU A 77 -9.29 6.93 12.56
N ARG A 78 -8.95 5.79 13.15
CA ARG A 78 -8.22 5.74 14.44
C ARG A 78 -6.77 6.27 14.36
N GLU A 79 -6.09 6.10 13.23
CA GLU A 79 -4.73 6.62 13.00
C GLU A 79 -4.69 8.14 12.74
N THR A 80 -5.82 8.74 12.34
CA THR A 80 -5.96 10.18 12.04
C THR A 80 -6.81 10.94 13.07
N GLY A 81 -7.54 10.24 13.95
CA GLY A 81 -8.35 10.83 15.01
C GLY A 81 -9.81 11.14 14.64
N TYR A 82 -10.28 10.76 13.45
CA TYR A 82 -11.65 11.05 13.00
C TYR A 82 -12.69 10.07 13.55
N THR A 83 -13.84 10.62 13.95
CA THR A 83 -14.97 9.90 14.55
C THR A 83 -15.98 9.32 13.54
N SER A 84 -15.94 9.73 12.27
CA SER A 84 -16.81 9.19 11.23
C SER A 84 -16.15 9.20 9.85
N PHE A 85 -16.66 8.35 8.94
CA PHE A 85 -16.18 8.33 7.55
C PHE A 85 -16.57 9.60 6.79
N ASN A 86 -17.72 10.22 7.09
CA ASN A 86 -18.13 11.45 6.43
C ASN A 86 -17.17 12.62 6.74
N GLU A 87 -16.75 12.77 8.01
CA GLU A 87 -15.73 13.73 8.42
C GLU A 87 -14.37 13.45 7.76
N TYR A 88 -13.89 12.20 7.81
CA TYR A 88 -12.62 11.80 7.21
C TYR A 88 -12.58 12.00 5.69
N LEU A 89 -13.60 11.53 4.97
CA LEU A 89 -13.67 11.62 3.51
C LEU A 89 -13.90 13.07 3.05
N GLY A 90 -14.73 13.83 3.76
CA GLY A 90 -14.94 15.25 3.47
C GLY A 90 -13.72 16.12 3.77
N TRP A 91 -12.94 15.79 4.80
CA TRP A 91 -11.64 16.42 5.04
C TRP A 91 -10.64 16.06 3.93
N LEU A 92 -10.54 14.78 3.56
CA LEU A 92 -9.61 14.25 2.55
C LEU A 92 -9.84 14.86 1.16
N GLU A 93 -11.11 14.99 0.74
CA GLU A 93 -11.51 15.68 -0.50
C GLU A 93 -11.03 17.15 -0.56
N ASN A 94 -10.87 17.81 0.59
CA ASN A 94 -10.45 19.21 0.69
C ASN A 94 -8.95 19.39 1.01
N HIS A 95 -8.20 18.31 1.23
CA HIS A 95 -6.78 18.37 1.62
C HIS A 95 -5.90 17.48 0.71
N ASP A 96 -5.30 18.08 -0.30
CA ASP A 96 -4.32 17.39 -1.14
C ASP A 96 -2.97 17.29 -0.39
N GLY A 97 -2.70 16.13 0.20
CA GLY A 97 -1.58 15.88 1.11
C GLY A 97 -1.29 14.38 1.31
N PRO A 98 -0.36 14.00 2.22
CA PRO A 98 0.15 12.63 2.32
C PRO A 98 -0.91 11.58 2.69
N GLU A 99 -2.02 11.96 3.34
CA GLU A 99 -3.09 11.03 3.68
C GLU A 99 -3.80 10.45 2.44
N TRP A 100 -3.73 11.12 1.28
CA TRP A 100 -4.22 10.53 0.01
C TRP A 100 -3.49 9.26 -0.37
N GLN A 101 -2.17 9.23 -0.19
CA GLN A 101 -1.38 8.03 -0.41
C GLN A 101 -1.77 6.94 0.59
N GLU A 102 -1.95 7.30 1.86
CA GLU A 102 -2.35 6.37 2.92
C GLU A 102 -3.75 5.78 2.70
N PHE A 103 -4.71 6.57 2.20
CA PHE A 103 -6.05 6.15 1.80
C PHE A 103 -6.00 5.13 0.64
N VAL A 104 -5.26 5.46 -0.43
CA VAL A 104 -5.03 4.55 -1.56
C VAL A 104 -4.42 3.24 -1.06
N ASN A 105 -3.34 3.33 -0.26
CA ASN A 105 -2.61 2.21 0.29
C ASN A 105 -3.41 1.35 1.29
N ALA A 106 -4.48 1.89 1.90
CA ALA A 106 -5.40 1.11 2.73
C ALA A 106 -6.33 0.26 1.85
N LEU A 107 -6.75 0.78 0.70
CA LEU A 107 -7.70 0.12 -0.19
C LEU A 107 -7.04 -0.85 -1.18
N THR A 108 -5.81 -0.57 -1.62
CA THR A 108 -4.99 -1.52 -2.38
C THR A 108 -4.66 -2.72 -1.49
N THR A 109 -5.06 -3.91 -1.92
CA THR A 109 -4.60 -5.14 -1.27
C THR A 109 -3.32 -5.58 -1.95
N ASN A 110 -2.19 -5.14 -1.39
CA ASN A 110 -0.85 -5.61 -1.77
C ASN A 110 -0.63 -7.08 -1.35
N LEU A 111 -1.45 -7.99 -1.91
CA LEU A 111 -1.28 -9.45 -1.80
C LEU A 111 -0.39 -9.94 -2.95
N THR A 112 0.89 -9.58 -2.83
CA THR A 112 1.97 -10.20 -3.61
C THR A 112 2.55 -11.38 -2.84
N ALA A 113 3.21 -12.29 -3.56
CA ALA A 113 3.85 -13.48 -3.01
C ALA A 113 4.94 -13.97 -3.97
N PHE A 114 6.02 -14.52 -3.42
CA PHE A 114 7.10 -15.08 -4.24
C PHE A 114 6.56 -16.17 -5.17
N PHE A 115 6.88 -16.06 -6.46
CA PHE A 115 6.43 -16.96 -7.53
C PHE A 115 4.90 -17.16 -7.60
N ARG A 116 4.13 -16.13 -7.25
CA ARG A 116 2.72 -16.03 -7.63
C ARG A 116 2.56 -16.31 -9.13
N GLU A 117 1.68 -17.23 -9.50
CA GLU A 117 1.48 -17.65 -10.90
C GLU A 117 2.78 -18.21 -11.55
N GLN A 118 3.46 -19.10 -10.82
CA GLN A 118 4.74 -19.79 -11.13
C GLN A 118 4.98 -20.15 -12.61
N HIS A 119 3.96 -20.53 -13.38
CA HIS A 119 4.08 -20.85 -14.81
C HIS A 119 4.61 -19.65 -15.66
N HIS A 120 4.30 -18.41 -15.29
CA HIS A 120 4.87 -17.22 -15.94
C HIS A 120 6.41 -17.19 -15.85
N PHE A 121 6.97 -17.62 -14.72
CA PHE A 121 8.42 -17.67 -14.50
C PHE A 121 9.09 -18.80 -15.28
N GLU A 122 8.38 -19.90 -15.56
CA GLU A 122 8.87 -20.99 -16.40
C GLU A 122 8.95 -20.56 -17.87
N ILE A 123 7.90 -19.91 -18.38
CA ILE A 123 7.86 -19.29 -19.71
C ILE A 123 8.96 -18.23 -19.84
N PHE A 124 9.13 -17.38 -18.82
CA PHE A 124 10.18 -16.36 -18.77
C PHE A 124 11.59 -16.99 -18.77
N ALA A 125 11.83 -18.05 -17.98
CA ALA A 125 13.11 -18.77 -17.97
C ALA A 125 13.45 -19.38 -19.34
N ALA A 126 12.45 -19.93 -20.04
CA ALA A 126 12.61 -20.44 -21.40
C ALA A 126 12.90 -19.30 -22.40
N HIS A 127 12.19 -18.17 -22.29
CA HIS A 127 12.41 -17.00 -23.13
C HIS A 127 13.81 -16.40 -22.94
N LEU A 128 14.31 -16.30 -21.71
CA LEU A 128 15.68 -15.86 -21.43
C LEU A 128 16.72 -16.78 -22.08
N LYS A 129 16.52 -18.11 -22.03
CA LYS A 129 17.39 -19.12 -22.65
C LYS A 129 17.28 -19.22 -24.18
N SER A 130 16.26 -18.61 -24.79
CA SER A 130 16.06 -18.61 -26.25
C SER A 130 17.07 -17.75 -27.01
N ARG A 131 17.84 -16.90 -26.32
CA ARG A 131 18.83 -15.99 -26.92
C ARG A 131 20.26 -16.39 -26.54
N PRO A 132 21.28 -16.02 -27.35
CA PRO A 132 22.68 -16.33 -27.06
C PRO A 132 23.15 -15.84 -25.68
N ALA A 133 24.04 -16.61 -25.06
CA ALA A 133 24.67 -16.24 -23.79
C ALA A 133 25.35 -14.86 -23.91
N GLY A 134 25.16 -13.99 -22.91
CA GLY A 134 25.64 -12.62 -22.94
C GLY A 134 24.69 -11.61 -23.62
N THR A 135 23.54 -12.03 -24.16
CA THR A 135 22.51 -11.08 -24.64
C THR A 135 22.04 -10.17 -23.50
N PRO A 136 22.05 -8.83 -23.67
CA PRO A 136 21.57 -7.91 -22.65
C PRO A 136 20.04 -7.91 -22.55
N TRP A 137 19.55 -8.02 -21.32
CA TRP A 137 18.12 -8.02 -21.00
C TRP A 137 17.75 -6.81 -20.13
N ARG A 138 16.63 -6.18 -20.45
CA ARG A 138 15.97 -5.15 -19.64
C ARG A 138 14.53 -5.58 -19.41
N VAL A 139 14.12 -5.64 -18.15
CA VAL A 139 12.75 -6.01 -17.74
C VAL A 139 12.18 -4.87 -16.89
N TRP A 140 10.87 -4.66 -16.96
CA TRP A 140 10.14 -3.74 -16.10
C TRP A 140 8.99 -4.50 -15.41
N CYS A 141 8.99 -4.48 -14.09
CA CYS A 141 7.85 -4.87 -13.26
C CYS A 141 7.10 -3.59 -12.88
N ASN A 142 5.84 -3.48 -13.31
CA ASN A 142 5.04 -2.24 -13.22
C ASN A 142 4.08 -2.19 -12.02
N ALA A 143 3.99 -3.27 -11.23
CA ALA A 143 3.25 -3.35 -9.97
C ALA A 143 4.09 -4.13 -8.92
N ALA A 144 5.26 -3.59 -8.59
CA ALA A 144 6.30 -4.24 -7.80
C ALA A 144 5.89 -4.65 -6.38
N SER A 145 4.87 -3.99 -5.82
CA SER A 145 4.32 -4.23 -4.50
C SER A 145 5.42 -4.29 -3.42
N THR A 146 5.35 -5.20 -2.43
CA THR A 146 6.39 -5.36 -1.39
C THR A 146 7.68 -6.04 -1.87
N GLY A 147 7.85 -6.24 -3.18
CA GLY A 147 9.10 -6.70 -3.80
C GLY A 147 9.19 -8.20 -4.10
N GLU A 148 8.23 -9.01 -3.65
CA GLU A 148 8.20 -10.45 -3.90
C GLU A 148 8.28 -10.81 -5.40
N GLU A 149 7.52 -10.14 -6.27
CA GLU A 149 7.54 -10.37 -7.72
C GLU A 149 8.88 -9.97 -8.38
N PRO A 150 9.38 -8.71 -8.25
CA PRO A 150 10.65 -8.34 -8.87
C PRO A 150 11.83 -9.17 -8.35
N TYR A 151 11.80 -9.64 -7.10
CA TYR A 151 12.80 -10.59 -6.62
C TYR A 151 12.65 -11.99 -7.20
N SER A 152 11.42 -12.51 -7.40
CA SER A 152 11.22 -13.73 -8.19
C SER A 152 11.74 -13.59 -9.63
N ILE A 153 11.53 -12.44 -10.28
CA ILE A 153 12.09 -12.14 -11.63
C ILE A 153 13.62 -12.22 -11.60
N VAL A 154 14.27 -11.60 -10.60
CA VAL A 154 15.74 -11.66 -10.43
C VAL A 154 16.23 -13.08 -10.15
N MET A 155 15.55 -13.85 -9.30
CA MET A 155 15.88 -15.26 -9.02
C MET A 155 15.80 -16.09 -10.31
N THR A 156 14.71 -15.97 -11.07
CA THR A 156 14.55 -16.68 -12.35
C THR A 156 15.61 -16.29 -13.37
N ALA A 157 15.93 -15.00 -13.51
CA ALA A 157 16.97 -14.55 -14.43
C ALA A 157 18.36 -15.08 -14.04
N PHE A 158 18.67 -15.10 -12.74
CA PHE A 158 19.92 -15.66 -12.20
C PHE A 158 20.00 -17.18 -12.40
N GLU A 159 18.89 -17.91 -12.23
CA GLU A 159 18.80 -19.36 -12.48
C GLU A 159 18.85 -19.70 -13.97
N ALA A 160 18.32 -18.85 -14.84
CA ALA A 160 18.24 -19.10 -16.27
C ALA A 160 19.52 -18.70 -17.04
N LEU A 161 20.17 -17.60 -16.65
CA LEU A 161 21.31 -17.00 -17.36
C LEU A 161 22.64 -17.06 -16.58
N GLY A 162 22.60 -17.38 -15.29
CA GLY A 162 23.78 -17.38 -14.41
C GLY A 162 24.16 -16.01 -13.83
N PRO A 163 25.10 -15.98 -12.88
CA PRO A 163 25.37 -14.81 -12.02
C PRO A 163 25.94 -13.58 -12.73
N ASN A 164 26.61 -13.78 -13.88
CA ASN A 164 27.35 -12.71 -14.57
C ASN A 164 26.54 -12.05 -15.70
N ALA A 165 25.35 -12.58 -16.02
CA ALA A 165 24.58 -12.17 -17.18
C ALA A 165 24.22 -10.66 -17.18
N PRO A 166 24.22 -9.98 -18.34
CA PRO A 166 23.84 -8.57 -18.43
C PRO A 166 22.31 -8.39 -18.34
N PHE A 167 21.78 -8.47 -17.11
CA PHE A 167 20.37 -8.30 -16.79
C PHE A 167 20.16 -7.02 -15.95
N LYS A 168 19.21 -6.16 -16.33
CA LYS A 168 18.67 -5.08 -15.48
C LYS A 168 17.16 -5.25 -15.33
N LEU A 169 16.68 -5.11 -14.09
CA LEU A 169 15.26 -4.95 -13.77
C LEU A 169 15.01 -3.51 -13.30
N THR A 170 13.94 -2.90 -13.80
CA THR A 170 13.30 -1.72 -13.21
C THR A 170 12.01 -2.19 -12.52
N ALA A 171 11.70 -1.63 -11.35
CA ALA A 171 10.52 -1.96 -10.56
C ALA A 171 9.81 -0.66 -10.17
N SER A 172 8.49 -0.60 -10.36
CA SER A 172 7.65 0.55 -9.98
C SER A 172 6.34 0.08 -9.37
N ASP A 173 5.74 0.89 -8.52
CA ASP A 173 4.40 0.69 -7.95
C ASP A 173 3.74 2.05 -7.69
N ILE A 174 2.44 2.06 -7.41
CA ILE A 174 1.67 3.24 -7.00
C ILE A 174 1.74 3.47 -5.47
N ASP A 175 2.03 2.43 -4.69
CA ASP A 175 2.24 2.52 -3.24
C ASP A 175 3.73 2.71 -2.91
N SER A 176 4.08 3.92 -2.44
CA SER A 176 5.45 4.28 -2.07
C SER A 176 5.98 3.57 -0.82
N ARG A 177 5.12 3.05 0.06
CA ARG A 177 5.51 2.32 1.27
C ARG A 177 5.94 0.89 0.95
N VAL A 178 5.28 0.25 0.00
CA VAL A 178 5.67 -1.09 -0.42
C VAL A 178 6.94 -1.06 -1.27
N LEU A 179 7.19 0.00 -2.06
CA LEU A 179 8.51 0.25 -2.67
C LEU A 179 9.63 0.42 -1.62
N ALA A 180 9.37 1.16 -0.53
CA ALA A 180 10.33 1.26 0.58
C ALA A 180 10.55 -0.08 1.31
N THR A 181 9.54 -0.95 1.36
CA THR A 181 9.64 -2.31 1.91
C THR A 181 10.45 -3.22 0.97
N ALA A 182 10.17 -3.17 -0.33
CA ALA A 182 10.89 -3.89 -1.37
C ALA A 182 12.38 -3.50 -1.38
N ALA A 183 12.71 -2.21 -1.26
CA ALA A 183 14.08 -1.73 -1.19
C ALA A 183 14.86 -2.23 0.03
N GLN A 184 14.19 -2.56 1.14
CA GLN A 184 14.81 -3.19 2.32
C GLN A 184 15.00 -4.71 2.15
N GLY A 185 14.16 -5.37 1.35
CA GLY A 185 14.23 -6.82 1.09
C GLY A 185 14.01 -7.71 2.33
N VAL A 186 13.30 -7.21 3.36
CA VAL A 186 13.11 -7.92 4.63
C VAL A 186 11.73 -8.56 4.71
N TYR A 187 11.71 -9.89 4.68
CA TYR A 187 10.48 -10.69 4.69
C TYR A 187 10.36 -11.50 5.99
N ARG A 188 9.13 -11.74 6.44
CA ARG A 188 8.88 -12.77 7.47
C ARG A 188 9.11 -14.14 6.85
N LEU A 189 9.50 -15.13 7.67
CA LEU A 189 9.58 -16.53 7.19
C LEU A 189 8.26 -17.02 6.59
N ASP A 190 7.12 -16.49 7.03
CA ASP A 190 5.80 -16.83 6.47
C ASP A 190 5.65 -16.43 4.99
N ASN A 191 6.11 -15.23 4.60
CA ASN A 191 6.04 -14.73 3.21
C ASN A 191 6.89 -15.57 2.24
N VAL A 192 8.01 -16.12 2.72
CA VAL A 192 8.96 -16.91 1.91
C VAL A 192 8.65 -18.43 1.91
N LYS A 193 7.55 -18.88 2.52
CA LYS A 193 7.14 -20.31 2.54
C LYS A 193 6.89 -20.91 1.15
N GLY A 194 6.59 -20.09 0.13
CA GLY A 194 6.43 -20.54 -1.26
C GLY A 194 7.75 -20.83 -2.00
N LEU A 195 8.91 -20.57 -1.39
CA LEU A 195 10.21 -20.83 -1.99
C LEU A 195 10.69 -22.25 -1.72
N SER A 196 11.38 -22.84 -2.70
CA SER A 196 12.09 -24.11 -2.49
C SER A 196 13.26 -23.94 -1.49
N PRO A 197 13.68 -25.01 -0.80
CA PRO A 197 14.80 -24.94 0.15
C PRO A 197 16.10 -24.42 -0.47
N GLU A 198 16.34 -24.71 -1.75
CA GLU A 198 17.53 -24.30 -2.49
C GLU A 198 17.49 -22.80 -2.78
N ARG A 199 16.32 -22.27 -3.20
CA ARG A 199 16.11 -20.81 -3.37
C ARG A 199 16.27 -20.07 -2.04
N MET A 200 15.69 -20.61 -0.97
CA MET A 200 15.84 -20.09 0.39
C MET A 200 17.32 -20.00 0.80
N GLN A 201 18.09 -21.08 0.63
CA GLN A 201 19.52 -21.13 0.99
C GLN A 201 20.41 -20.24 0.10
N ARG A 202 20.04 -20.07 -1.18
CA ARG A 202 20.85 -19.37 -2.19
C ARG A 202 20.64 -17.86 -2.23
N PHE A 203 19.44 -17.39 -1.89
CA PHE A 203 19.03 -15.99 -2.05
C PHE A 203 18.62 -15.29 -0.74
N PHE A 204 18.54 -15.99 0.39
CA PHE A 204 18.13 -15.38 1.67
C PHE A 204 19.11 -15.67 2.81
N LEU A 205 19.40 -14.64 3.61
CA LEU A 205 20.05 -14.78 4.91
C LEU A 205 18.98 -14.79 6.01
N ARG A 206 19.04 -15.78 6.90
CA ARG A 206 18.15 -15.83 8.08
C ARG A 206 18.69 -14.88 9.16
N GLY A 207 17.83 -14.00 9.68
CA GLY A 207 18.19 -13.08 10.76
C GLY A 207 18.44 -13.80 12.09
N LYS A 208 19.33 -13.27 12.93
CA LYS A 208 19.47 -13.70 14.33
C LYS A 208 18.10 -13.55 15.02
N GLY A 209 17.62 -14.62 15.66
CA GLY A 209 16.27 -14.70 16.21
C GLY A 209 15.23 -15.41 15.30
N GLY A 210 15.59 -15.81 14.08
CA GLY A 210 14.87 -16.85 13.33
C GLY A 210 13.49 -16.49 12.75
N THR A 211 12.98 -15.27 12.93
CA THR A 211 11.64 -14.86 12.45
C THR A 211 11.63 -14.10 11.12
N LYS A 212 12.78 -13.55 10.72
CA LYS A 212 12.97 -12.73 9.50
C LYS A 212 14.00 -13.34 8.55
N ALA A 213 13.75 -13.22 7.26
CA ALA A 213 14.68 -13.52 6.18
C ALA A 213 14.98 -12.22 5.40
N TRP A 214 16.24 -12.04 5.02
CA TRP A 214 16.73 -10.89 4.26
C TRP A 214 17.05 -11.38 2.85
N PHE A 215 16.43 -10.82 1.82
CA PHE A 215 16.83 -11.08 0.44
C PHE A 215 18.25 -10.57 0.24
N ALA A 216 19.17 -11.51 0.10
CA ALA A 216 20.61 -11.28 0.03
C ALA A 216 21.10 -11.88 -1.29
N PRO A 217 20.95 -11.14 -2.41
CA PRO A 217 21.47 -11.60 -3.69
C PRO A 217 23.00 -11.67 -3.55
N ASN A 218 23.54 -12.90 -3.60
CA ASN A 218 24.96 -13.24 -3.41
C ASN A 218 25.87 -12.08 -3.85
N PRO A 219 26.77 -11.54 -2.98
CA PRO A 219 27.24 -10.14 -3.00
C PRO A 219 27.80 -9.58 -4.32
N LYS A 220 28.06 -10.42 -5.33
CA LYS A 220 28.33 -10.01 -6.72
C LYS A 220 27.10 -9.41 -7.43
N CYS A 221 25.88 -9.72 -7.01
CA CYS A 221 24.63 -9.27 -7.64
C CYS A 221 23.99 -8.04 -6.97
N ALA A 222 24.23 -7.80 -5.68
CA ALA A 222 23.65 -6.67 -4.93
C ALA A 222 23.97 -5.28 -5.53
N ARG A 223 24.99 -5.16 -6.38
CA ARG A 223 25.38 -3.94 -7.11
C ARG A 223 24.50 -3.58 -8.33
N ARG A 224 23.42 -4.32 -8.63
CA ARG A 224 22.64 -4.15 -9.89
C ARG A 224 21.15 -3.82 -9.73
N SER A 225 20.65 -3.60 -8.51
CA SER A 225 19.20 -3.50 -8.24
C SER A 225 18.79 -2.25 -7.44
N THR A 226 19.25 -1.06 -7.84
CA THR A 226 18.69 0.25 -7.45
C THR A 226 19.18 1.35 -8.40
N SER A 227 18.35 1.77 -9.35
CA SER A 227 18.47 2.99 -10.19
C SER A 227 17.19 3.17 -11.00
#